data_AF-A0A8D3BMS9-F1
#
_entry.id   AF-A0A8D3BMS9-F1
#
_cell.length_a   1.000
_cell.length_b   1.000
_cell.length_c   1.000
_cell.angle_alpha   90.00
_cell.angle_beta   90.00
_cell.angle_gamma   90.00
#
_symmetry.space_group_name_H-M   'P 1'
#
loop_
_entity.id
_entity.type
_entity.pdbx_description
1 polymer ?
#
loop_
_entity_poly.entity_id
_entity_poly.type
_entity_poly.pdbx_seq_one_letter_code
_entity_poly.pdbx_strand_id
1 'polypeptide(L)'
;AEKARIRDDAKGPVLHIVVVGFHHKKGCQVEYSYPPLMPDEGHDSHLLPEEWKYLPFLALPDGAHNYQEDTVYFHLPPLAEDMKCVYGVSCYRQIEAKALKVRQADVTRETVQKSVCVLSRVPLYGLLQAKLQLITHAYFEEKDFSQISILKELYDHMNGSLRGSALEGSQFYLGLSPRDLILHFRHKVLILFKLILLEKKVLFYVSPVNRLVGALMTVLSLFPGLMEHGLVDSSHYRPKSSVSEELSLVESFSGADEFVSVSVTDIAAAALEPEEGEDAAGTAARPAAESPYPEGDNHLLKPPSRTSPESSESDWETLDPSVLEDVGPRETAEGKEEEAAASKMPDAFASEPGTPITVQPQAVSGQGAVAQGLVSGLEEDHYGLPLAIFTKGYLCLPYMALQQHHLLSDVTVRGFVAGATNILFRQQRHLSDAIVEVEEARVQIQDPELRKTLSLTTADLRFADYLVKHVTENRDDVFLDGTGWEGGDEWIRAQFTLYLHSLLSTAIQQDNERLLADHGAGFIAAWKITHNYRVWYSNKHPAMTAITPGSVQNSERGKKIGNAMMTTSRSVVQTSKAVGQSVGGALTSAKSAMSSWFSTLAQPVAEPPPDCPEPAAEVKP
;
A
#
# COMPACT_ATOMS: atom_id res chain seq x y z
N ALA A 1 27.95 -0.46 14.22
CA ALA A 1 27.06 -1.24 13.32
C ALA A 1 26.51 -2.49 14.02
N GLU A 2 27.34 -3.45 14.42
CA GLU A 2 26.87 -4.72 15.03
C GLU A 2 26.20 -4.55 16.40
N LYS A 3 26.75 -3.71 17.29
CA LYS A 3 26.08 -3.32 18.55
C LYS A 3 24.77 -2.53 18.36
N ALA A 4 24.57 -1.88 17.22
CA ALA A 4 23.32 -1.18 16.90
C ALA A 4 22.28 -2.16 16.37
N ARG A 5 22.66 -3.09 15.48
CA ARG A 5 21.81 -4.21 15.02
C ARG A 5 21.34 -5.09 16.18
N ILE A 6 22.24 -5.48 17.09
CA ILE A 6 21.89 -6.28 18.29
C ILE A 6 20.90 -5.54 19.22
N ARG A 7 20.96 -4.20 19.28
CA ARG A 7 20.07 -3.38 20.11
C ARG A 7 18.70 -3.17 19.46
N ASP A 8 18.63 -3.23 18.14
CA ASP A 8 17.40 -3.08 17.35
C ASP A 8 16.62 -4.41 17.29
N ASP A 9 17.33 -5.55 17.17
CA ASP A 9 16.79 -6.92 17.23
C ASP A 9 16.21 -7.28 18.63
N ALA A 10 16.69 -6.61 19.69
CA ALA A 10 16.19 -6.83 21.05
C ALA A 10 14.76 -6.27 21.27
N LYS A 11 14.33 -5.32 20.44
CA LYS A 11 12.98 -4.72 20.47
C LYS A 11 12.17 -5.42 19.39
N GLY A 12 10.98 -5.95 19.71
CA GLY A 12 10.18 -6.68 18.72
C GLY A 12 9.66 -5.78 17.58
N PRO A 13 8.89 -6.34 16.63
CA PRO A 13 8.40 -5.57 15.48
C PRO A 13 7.44 -4.44 15.85
N VAL A 14 6.71 -4.56 16.96
CA VAL A 14 5.80 -3.52 17.45
C VAL A 14 6.56 -2.53 18.32
N LEU A 15 6.53 -1.27 17.91
CA LEU A 15 7.14 -0.14 18.61
C LEU A 15 6.24 0.37 19.74
N HIS A 16 4.97 0.64 19.43
CA HIS A 16 4.01 1.23 20.37
C HIS A 16 2.59 0.73 20.10
N ILE A 17 1.80 0.63 21.17
CA ILE A 17 0.34 0.65 21.14
C ILE A 17 -0.10 2.06 21.52
N VAL A 18 -1.00 2.65 20.75
CA VAL A 18 -1.48 4.02 20.95
C VAL A 18 -2.99 4.02 20.97
N VAL A 19 -3.59 4.73 21.93
CA VAL A 19 -5.02 5.05 21.92
C VAL A 19 -5.17 6.49 21.48
N VAL A 20 -5.99 6.71 20.46
CA VAL A 20 -6.36 8.05 20.02
C VAL A 20 -7.85 8.23 20.26
N GLY A 21 -8.23 9.32 20.90
CA GLY A 21 -9.62 9.68 21.12
C GLY A 21 -9.99 11.02 20.51
N PHE A 22 -11.28 11.24 20.35
CA PHE A 22 -11.81 12.52 19.86
C PHE A 22 -12.33 13.39 21.02
N HIS A 23 -11.69 14.54 21.24
CA HIS A 23 -12.15 15.54 22.20
C HIS A 23 -12.91 16.68 21.50
N HIS A 24 -14.12 16.97 21.97
CA HIS A 24 -15.04 17.91 21.32
C HIS A 24 -14.50 19.34 21.07
N LYS A 25 -13.57 19.84 21.91
CA LYS A 25 -12.89 21.14 21.72
C LYS A 25 -11.50 21.06 21.08
N LYS A 26 -10.83 19.92 21.20
CA LYS A 26 -9.40 19.80 20.87
C LYS A 26 -9.15 18.94 19.63
N GLY A 27 -10.18 18.24 19.12
CA GLY A 27 -10.05 17.30 18.01
C GLY A 27 -9.46 15.96 18.46
N CYS A 28 -8.87 15.24 17.51
CA CYS A 28 -8.20 13.96 17.76
C CYS A 28 -6.93 14.16 18.60
N GLN A 29 -6.75 13.38 19.66
CA GLN A 29 -5.58 13.43 20.53
C GLN A 29 -5.13 12.02 20.92
N VAL A 30 -3.82 11.81 21.08
CA VAL A 30 -3.32 10.61 21.76
C VAL A 30 -3.73 10.70 23.22
N GLU A 31 -4.39 9.67 23.74
CA GLU A 31 -4.81 9.60 25.15
C GLU A 31 -3.96 8.60 25.94
N TYR A 32 -3.35 7.63 25.25
CA TYR A 32 -2.49 6.63 25.87
C TYR A 32 -1.47 6.10 24.87
N SER A 33 -0.27 5.77 25.34
CA SER A 33 0.75 5.07 24.57
C SER A 33 1.58 4.11 25.42
N TYR A 34 1.85 2.93 24.88
CA TYR A 34 2.67 1.92 25.53
C TYR A 34 3.61 1.19 24.56
N PRO A 35 4.93 1.20 24.80
CA PRO A 35 5.65 2.15 25.65
C PRO A 35 5.36 3.62 25.29
N PRO A 36 5.69 4.61 26.14
CA PRO A 36 5.42 6.02 25.85
C PRO A 36 6.08 6.44 24.53
N LEU A 37 5.41 7.32 23.77
CA LEU A 37 5.95 7.86 22.51
C LEU A 37 7.17 8.78 22.75
N MET A 38 7.19 9.44 23.91
CA MET A 38 8.30 10.28 24.37
C MET A 38 8.91 9.60 25.62
N PRO A 39 10.21 9.22 25.63
CA PRO A 39 10.80 8.43 26.71
C PRO A 39 10.73 9.06 28.10
N ASP A 40 10.75 10.40 28.16
CA ASP A 40 10.74 11.17 29.41
C ASP A 40 9.33 11.49 29.93
N GLU A 41 8.30 11.04 29.21
CA GLU A 41 6.89 11.33 29.49
C GLU A 41 6.13 10.09 29.99
N GLY A 42 4.99 10.34 30.65
CA GLY A 42 4.06 9.30 31.06
C GLY A 42 3.33 8.63 29.89
N HIS A 43 2.74 7.45 30.15
CA HIS A 43 1.93 6.73 29.17
C HIS A 43 0.68 7.50 28.72
N ASP A 44 0.18 8.41 29.54
CA ASP A 44 -1.00 9.26 29.33
C ASP A 44 -0.65 10.64 28.74
N SER A 45 0.61 10.86 28.35
CA SER A 45 1.03 12.13 27.74
C SER A 45 0.42 12.33 26.34
N HIS A 46 -0.05 13.55 26.10
CA HIS A 46 -0.57 13.98 24.79
C HIS A 46 0.55 14.49 23.86
N LEU A 47 1.79 14.57 24.36
CA LEU A 47 2.92 15.10 23.61
C LEU A 47 3.39 14.10 22.55
N LEU A 48 3.78 14.65 21.40
CA LEU A 48 4.22 13.88 20.24
C LEU A 48 5.54 14.46 19.72
N PRO A 49 6.42 13.61 19.17
CA PRO A 49 7.48 14.10 18.30
C PRO A 49 6.90 14.97 17.18
N GLU A 50 7.62 16.01 16.77
CA GLU A 50 7.14 16.96 15.75
C GLU A 50 6.79 16.24 14.43
N GLU A 51 7.61 15.26 14.07
CA GLU A 51 7.46 14.41 12.89
C GLU A 51 6.15 13.61 12.92
N TRP A 52 5.65 13.29 14.12
CA TRP A 52 4.45 12.48 14.33
C TRP A 52 3.23 13.32 14.74
N LYS A 53 3.27 14.65 14.61
CA LYS A 53 2.14 15.55 14.94
C LYS A 53 0.81 15.20 14.26
N TYR A 54 0.85 14.48 13.13
CA TYR A 54 -0.34 14.04 12.40
C TYR A 54 -0.89 12.68 12.83
N LEU A 55 -0.20 11.93 13.70
CA LEU A 55 -0.60 10.61 14.17
C LEU A 55 -2.08 10.55 14.62
N PRO A 56 -2.62 11.50 15.42
CA PRO A 56 -4.01 11.44 15.84
C PRO A 56 -5.01 11.47 14.68
N PHE A 57 -4.74 12.26 13.65
CA PHE A 57 -5.62 12.41 12.49
C PHE A 57 -5.50 11.25 11.50
N LEU A 58 -4.35 10.57 11.49
CA LEU A 58 -4.14 9.34 10.74
C LEU A 58 -4.84 8.14 11.41
N ALA A 59 -4.79 8.06 12.74
CA ALA A 59 -5.38 6.96 13.50
C ALA A 59 -6.91 7.07 13.63
N LEU A 60 -7.45 8.30 13.63
CA LEU A 60 -8.89 8.61 13.55
C LEU A 60 -9.18 9.45 12.30
N PRO A 61 -9.43 8.81 11.14
CA PRO A 61 -9.50 9.48 9.85
C PRO A 61 -10.74 10.39 9.70
N ASP A 62 -10.65 11.33 8.77
CA ASP A 62 -11.75 12.20 8.37
C ASP A 62 -13.00 11.38 8.01
N GLY A 63 -14.13 11.72 8.63
CA GLY A 63 -15.40 11.01 8.41
C GLY A 63 -15.55 9.72 9.21
N ALA A 64 -14.61 9.36 10.09
CA ALA A 64 -14.70 8.15 10.92
C ALA A 64 -15.96 8.11 11.80
N HIS A 65 -16.55 9.27 12.14
CA HIS A 65 -17.82 9.37 12.88
C HIS A 65 -19.04 8.84 12.10
N ASN A 66 -18.91 8.61 10.79
CA ASN A 66 -19.98 8.03 9.96
C ASN A 66 -20.03 6.50 10.05
N TYR A 67 -19.07 5.87 10.74
CA TYR A 67 -18.92 4.42 10.79
C TYR A 67 -18.85 3.93 12.23
N GLN A 68 -19.58 2.85 12.52
CA GLN A 68 -19.57 2.25 13.86
C GLN A 68 -18.17 1.73 14.24
N GLU A 69 -17.48 1.16 13.26
CA GLU A 69 -16.08 0.74 13.34
C GLU A 69 -15.46 0.68 11.95
N ASP A 70 -14.14 0.85 11.86
CA ASP A 70 -13.36 0.58 10.65
C ASP A 70 -11.86 0.45 10.94
N THR A 71 -11.06 0.19 9.91
CA THR A 71 -9.59 0.09 10.01
C THR A 71 -8.87 0.95 8.97
N VAL A 72 -7.80 1.62 9.40
CA VAL A 72 -6.93 2.44 8.53
C VAL A 72 -5.46 2.01 8.67
N TYR A 73 -4.75 2.05 7.55
CA TYR A 73 -3.30 1.93 7.48
C TYR A 73 -2.69 3.29 7.19
N PHE A 74 -1.55 3.60 7.78
CA PHE A 74 -0.83 4.83 7.51
C PHE A 74 0.67 4.65 7.75
N HIS A 75 1.46 5.57 7.23
CA HIS A 75 2.91 5.60 7.44
C HIS A 75 3.28 6.85 8.22
N LEU A 76 4.27 6.72 9.10
CA LEU A 76 4.87 7.85 9.81
C LEU A 76 6.32 8.03 9.37
N PRO A 77 6.78 9.27 9.26
CA PRO A 77 8.19 9.58 8.99
C PRO A 77 9.10 9.01 10.10
N PRO A 78 10.36 8.73 9.79
CA PRO A 78 11.34 8.34 10.81
C PRO A 78 11.58 9.47 11.81
N LEU A 79 11.84 9.13 13.08
CA LEU A 79 12.15 10.10 14.14
C LEU A 79 13.63 10.53 14.16
N ALA A 80 14.50 9.75 13.54
CA ALA A 80 15.93 9.99 13.49
C ALA A 80 16.45 9.59 12.10
N GLU A 81 17.59 10.14 11.69
CA GLU A 81 18.14 9.90 10.34
C GLU A 81 18.50 8.44 10.07
N ASP A 82 18.74 7.64 11.12
CA ASP A 82 19.04 6.21 11.05
C ASP A 82 17.78 5.31 11.12
N MET A 83 16.62 5.89 11.42
CA MET A 83 15.35 5.18 11.49
C MET A 83 14.70 5.06 10.11
N LYS A 84 13.95 3.99 9.92
CA LYS A 84 13.13 3.74 8.74
C LYS A 84 11.69 4.20 8.96
N CYS A 85 10.89 4.20 7.90
CA CYS A 85 9.45 4.37 7.94
C CYS A 85 8.80 3.50 9.04
N VAL A 86 7.86 4.10 9.78
CA VAL A 86 7.04 3.40 10.78
C VAL A 86 5.64 3.16 10.21
N TYR A 87 5.16 1.94 10.34
CA TYR A 87 3.88 1.50 9.77
C TYR A 87 2.80 1.44 10.85
N GLY A 88 1.73 2.19 10.64
CA GLY A 88 0.57 2.28 11.52
C GLY A 88 -0.59 1.43 11.02
N VAL A 89 -1.20 0.67 11.93
CA VAL A 89 -2.53 0.06 11.75
C VAL A 89 -3.42 0.54 12.88
N SER A 90 -4.57 1.13 12.57
CA SER A 90 -5.49 1.67 13.57
C SER A 90 -6.90 1.15 13.34
N CYS A 91 -7.48 0.55 14.38
CA CYS A 91 -8.87 0.14 14.41
C CYS A 91 -9.64 1.13 15.29
N TYR A 92 -10.66 1.76 14.73
CA TYR A 92 -11.49 2.72 15.46
C TYR A 92 -12.91 2.22 15.62
N ARG A 93 -13.56 2.67 16.69
CA ARG A 93 -14.93 2.30 17.01
C ARG A 93 -15.64 3.42 17.75
N GLN A 94 -16.97 3.42 17.67
CA GLN A 94 -17.85 4.32 18.41
C GLN A 94 -18.63 3.58 19.49
N ILE A 95 -18.91 4.27 20.60
CA ILE A 95 -19.79 3.78 21.66
C ILE A 95 -20.65 4.92 22.19
N GLU A 96 -21.91 4.64 22.52
CA GLU A 96 -22.78 5.61 23.16
C GLU A 96 -22.26 5.94 24.58
N ALA A 97 -22.17 7.21 24.94
CA ALA A 97 -21.68 7.67 26.23
C ALA A 97 -22.49 7.12 27.42
N LYS A 98 -23.78 6.84 27.22
CA LYS A 98 -24.66 6.21 28.23
C LYS A 98 -24.32 4.74 28.50
N ALA A 99 -23.60 4.08 27.60
CA ALA A 99 -23.19 2.69 27.75
C ALA A 99 -21.89 2.53 28.56
N LEU A 100 -21.20 3.64 28.87
CA LEU A 100 -19.96 3.62 29.65
C LEU A 100 -20.23 3.36 31.13
N LYS A 101 -19.42 2.50 31.74
CA LYS A 101 -19.39 2.29 33.20
C LYS A 101 -18.79 3.51 33.90
N VAL A 102 -17.73 4.07 33.32
CA VAL A 102 -17.03 5.26 33.83
C VAL A 102 -17.11 6.36 32.78
N ARG A 103 -17.80 7.45 33.12
CA ARG A 103 -17.90 8.64 32.27
C ARG A 103 -17.00 9.73 32.80
N GLN A 104 -15.92 10.00 32.08
CA GLN A 104 -15.01 11.09 32.39
C GLN A 104 -15.66 12.46 32.11
N ALA A 105 -15.19 13.51 32.78
CA ALA A 105 -15.80 14.84 32.74
C ALA A 105 -15.75 15.52 31.36
N ASP A 106 -14.81 15.11 30.51
CA ASP A 106 -14.60 15.57 29.15
C ASP A 106 -15.53 14.89 28.11
N VAL A 107 -16.22 13.81 28.51
CA VAL A 107 -17.25 13.14 27.70
C VAL A 107 -18.55 13.94 27.71
N THR A 108 -18.60 14.98 26.88
CA THR A 108 -19.76 15.88 26.75
C THR A 108 -20.73 15.47 25.63
N ARG A 109 -20.29 14.67 24.67
CA ARG A 109 -21.10 14.19 23.53
C ARG A 109 -21.89 12.93 23.85
N GLU A 110 -22.85 12.62 22.99
CA GLU A 110 -23.66 11.40 23.08
C GLU A 110 -22.89 10.14 22.68
N THR A 111 -21.86 10.29 21.84
CA THR A 111 -20.98 9.20 21.42
C THR A 111 -19.53 9.52 21.77
N VAL A 112 -18.81 8.47 22.16
CA VAL A 112 -17.36 8.47 22.34
C VAL A 112 -16.74 7.70 21.18
N GLN A 113 -15.72 8.30 20.57
CA GLN A 113 -14.99 7.73 19.46
C GLN A 113 -13.52 7.61 19.83
N LYS A 114 -12.98 6.40 19.73
CA LYS A 114 -11.57 6.11 20.00
C LYS A 114 -11.04 5.10 18.99
N SER A 115 -9.73 5.07 18.83
CA SER A 115 -9.01 4.04 18.11
C SER A 115 -7.93 3.42 18.96
N VAL A 116 -7.65 2.14 18.71
CA VAL A 116 -6.44 1.47 19.17
C VAL A 116 -5.55 1.29 17.95
N CYS A 117 -4.31 1.71 18.06
CA CYS A 117 -3.34 1.75 16.99
C CYS A 117 -2.06 1.00 17.36
N VAL A 118 -1.50 0.28 16.40
CA VAL A 118 -0.19 -0.37 16.48
C VAL A 118 0.77 0.38 15.57
N LEU A 119 1.89 0.85 16.13
CA LEU A 119 3.02 1.37 15.38
C LEU A 119 4.09 0.27 15.27
N SER A 120 4.48 -0.07 14.05
CA SER A 120 5.31 -1.23 13.72
C SER A 120 6.51 -0.85 12.86
N ARG A 121 7.62 -1.57 13.04
CA ARG A 121 8.81 -1.51 12.18
C ARG A 121 8.65 -2.26 10.87
N VAL A 122 7.66 -3.16 10.79
CA VAL A 122 7.41 -4.01 9.63
C VAL A 122 5.96 -3.84 9.13
N PRO A 123 5.73 -3.80 7.81
CA PRO A 123 4.43 -3.50 7.20
C PRO A 123 3.48 -4.71 7.18
N LEU A 124 3.23 -5.33 8.33
CA LEU A 124 2.35 -6.52 8.48
C LEU A 124 0.87 -6.14 8.60
N TYR A 125 0.34 -5.36 7.66
CA TYR A 125 -0.95 -4.68 7.81
C TYR A 125 -2.12 -5.62 8.16
N GLY A 126 -2.37 -6.65 7.34
CA GLY A 126 -3.50 -7.56 7.56
C GLY A 126 -3.37 -8.41 8.82
N LEU A 127 -2.16 -8.81 9.18
CA LEU A 127 -1.91 -9.60 10.39
C LEU A 127 -2.15 -8.76 11.65
N LEU A 128 -1.64 -7.54 11.66
CA LEU A 128 -1.88 -6.58 12.74
C LEU A 128 -3.36 -6.20 12.81
N GLN A 129 -4.02 -5.96 11.67
CA GLN A 129 -5.46 -5.67 11.62
C GLN A 129 -6.27 -6.79 12.28
N ALA A 130 -6.03 -8.06 11.91
CA ALA A 130 -6.81 -9.18 12.44
C ALA A 130 -6.73 -9.28 13.98
N LYS A 131 -5.54 -9.09 14.55
CA LYS A 131 -5.35 -9.08 16.01
C LYS A 131 -5.95 -7.83 16.65
N LEU A 132 -5.72 -6.67 16.04
CA LEU A 132 -6.12 -5.38 16.59
C LEU A 132 -7.63 -5.17 16.60
N GLN A 133 -8.36 -5.68 15.60
CA GLN A 133 -9.83 -5.63 15.58
C GLN A 133 -10.44 -6.37 16.78
N LEU A 134 -9.94 -7.57 17.09
CA LEU A 134 -10.40 -8.35 18.25
C LEU A 134 -10.15 -7.61 19.56
N ILE A 135 -8.94 -7.07 19.75
CA ILE A 135 -8.58 -6.39 20.99
C ILE A 135 -9.28 -5.04 21.13
N THR A 136 -9.45 -4.30 20.03
CA THR A 136 -10.23 -3.06 20.03
C THR A 136 -11.67 -3.34 20.44
N HIS A 137 -12.27 -4.42 19.93
CA HIS A 137 -13.60 -4.84 20.35
C HIS A 137 -13.66 -5.12 21.85
N ALA A 138 -12.74 -5.94 22.38
CA ALA A 138 -12.67 -6.24 23.81
C ALA A 138 -12.48 -4.98 24.66
N TYR A 139 -11.58 -4.08 24.26
CA TYR A 139 -11.33 -2.81 24.94
C TYR A 139 -12.60 -1.93 25.02
N PHE A 140 -13.44 -1.92 23.99
CA PHE A 140 -14.72 -1.22 24.02
C PHE A 140 -15.79 -1.92 24.85
N GLU A 141 -15.80 -3.26 24.88
CA GLU A 141 -16.75 -4.05 25.69
C GLU A 141 -16.49 -3.93 27.21
N GLU A 142 -15.26 -3.60 27.60
CA GLU A 142 -14.96 -3.26 29.00
C GLU A 142 -15.76 -2.06 29.50
N LYS A 143 -16.16 -1.14 28.60
CA LYS A 143 -16.96 0.07 28.88
C LYS A 143 -16.31 1.00 29.93
N ASP A 144 -15.03 0.79 30.22
CA ASP A 144 -14.20 1.60 31.11
C ASP A 144 -12.82 1.75 30.46
N PHE A 145 -12.60 2.90 29.85
CA PHE A 145 -11.36 3.19 29.11
C PHE A 145 -10.16 3.51 30.02
N SER A 146 -10.33 3.51 31.35
CA SER A 146 -9.19 3.55 32.27
C SER A 146 -8.48 2.19 32.37
N GLN A 147 -9.12 1.11 31.92
CA GLN A 147 -8.55 -0.25 31.92
C GLN A 147 -7.62 -0.46 30.73
N ILE A 148 -6.33 -0.19 30.94
CA ILE A 148 -5.28 -0.24 29.91
C ILE A 148 -4.47 -1.55 29.91
N SER A 149 -4.76 -2.49 30.81
CA SER A 149 -4.00 -3.76 30.94
C SER A 149 -4.01 -4.56 29.64
N ILE A 150 -5.18 -4.66 28.99
CA ILE A 150 -5.35 -5.38 27.72
C ILE A 150 -4.46 -4.82 26.60
N LEU A 151 -4.16 -3.52 26.64
CA LEU A 151 -3.31 -2.86 25.64
C LEU A 151 -1.82 -3.19 25.86
N LYS A 152 -1.41 -3.30 27.12
CA LYS A 152 -0.07 -3.76 27.48
C LYS A 152 0.14 -5.23 27.12
N GLU A 153 -0.82 -6.07 27.46
CA GLU A 153 -0.80 -7.50 27.11
C GLU A 153 -0.77 -7.69 25.58
N LEU A 154 -1.50 -6.86 24.82
CA LEU A 154 -1.42 -6.83 23.36
C LEU A 154 0.00 -6.52 22.87
N TYR A 155 0.67 -5.51 23.43
CA TYR A 155 2.05 -5.19 23.08
C TYR A 155 2.99 -6.38 23.31
N ASP A 156 2.95 -6.94 24.51
CA ASP A 156 3.81 -8.05 24.93
C ASP A 156 3.52 -9.30 24.07
N HIS A 157 2.25 -9.60 23.81
CA HIS A 157 1.84 -10.70 22.94
C HIS A 157 2.34 -10.50 21.50
N MET A 158 2.15 -9.32 20.90
CA MET A 158 2.58 -9.11 19.51
C MET A 158 4.09 -9.19 19.39
N ASN A 159 4.84 -8.62 20.33
CA ASN A 159 6.29 -8.73 20.33
C ASN A 159 6.82 -10.11 20.73
N GLY A 160 6.05 -10.91 21.48
CA GLY A 160 6.39 -12.32 21.75
C GLY A 160 6.10 -13.23 20.55
N SER A 161 4.95 -13.05 19.89
CA SER A 161 4.49 -13.91 18.79
C SER A 161 5.14 -13.61 17.44
N LEU A 162 5.53 -12.36 17.19
CA LEU A 162 6.13 -11.95 15.91
C LEU A 162 7.68 -11.94 15.97
N ARG A 163 8.28 -12.19 17.14
CA ARG A 163 9.73 -12.28 17.31
C ARG A 163 10.22 -13.68 16.93
N GLY A 164 11.24 -13.76 16.10
CA GLY A 164 11.96 -15.01 15.79
C GLY A 164 11.25 -15.97 14.83
N SER A 165 10.00 -15.73 14.43
CA SER A 165 9.48 -16.32 13.19
C SER A 165 10.24 -15.63 12.06
N ALA A 166 10.99 -16.39 11.25
CA ALA A 166 11.44 -15.88 9.96
C ALA A 166 10.17 -15.44 9.23
N LEU A 167 9.90 -14.13 9.19
CA LEU A 167 8.66 -13.58 8.66
C LEU A 167 8.47 -14.16 7.27
N GLU A 168 7.53 -15.10 7.15
CA GLU A 168 7.27 -15.77 5.89
C GLU A 168 6.68 -14.74 4.93
N GLY A 169 7.14 -14.71 3.68
CA GLY A 169 6.73 -13.69 2.70
C GLY A 169 5.21 -13.55 2.54
N SER A 170 4.45 -14.63 2.76
CA SER A 170 2.98 -14.63 2.70
C SER A 170 2.29 -13.72 3.73
N GLN A 171 2.93 -13.45 4.87
CA GLN A 171 2.34 -12.64 5.95
C GLN A 171 2.18 -11.16 5.57
N PHE A 172 3.05 -10.65 4.68
CA PHE A 172 2.98 -9.27 4.17
C PHE A 172 1.77 -9.04 3.26
N TYR A 173 1.22 -10.11 2.69
CA TYR A 173 0.13 -10.07 1.72
C TYR A 173 -1.24 -10.39 2.31
N LEU A 174 -1.32 -10.69 3.60
CA LEU A 174 -2.58 -11.04 4.26
C LEU A 174 -3.59 -9.88 4.11
N GLY A 175 -4.79 -10.21 3.61
CA GLY A 175 -5.87 -9.24 3.39
C GLY A 175 -5.73 -8.38 2.13
N LEU A 176 -4.68 -8.57 1.32
CA LEU A 176 -4.48 -7.88 0.05
C LEU A 176 -4.84 -8.84 -1.11
N SER A 177 -5.96 -8.58 -1.80
CA SER A 177 -6.44 -9.47 -2.87
C SER A 177 -6.32 -8.85 -4.27
N PRO A 178 -5.20 -9.12 -4.98
CA PRO A 178 -5.07 -8.85 -6.41
C PRO A 178 -6.22 -9.42 -7.23
N ARG A 179 -6.82 -10.53 -6.80
CA ARG A 179 -7.96 -11.14 -7.49
C ARG A 179 -9.16 -10.20 -7.52
N ASP A 180 -9.55 -9.67 -6.36
CA ASP A 180 -10.66 -8.71 -6.27
C ASP A 180 -10.33 -7.42 -7.02
N LEU A 181 -9.07 -6.98 -6.97
CA LEU A 181 -8.59 -5.83 -7.74
C LEU A 181 -8.75 -6.05 -9.26
N ILE A 182 -8.39 -7.22 -9.78
CA ILE A 182 -8.54 -7.57 -11.21
C ILE A 182 -10.02 -7.67 -11.60
N LEU A 183 -10.87 -8.26 -10.76
CA LEU A 183 -12.32 -8.31 -11.01
C LEU A 183 -12.92 -6.91 -11.12
N HIS A 184 -12.46 -5.99 -10.28
CA HIS A 184 -13.01 -4.64 -10.18
C HIS A 184 -12.46 -3.68 -11.25
N PHE A 185 -11.15 -3.61 -11.42
CA PHE A 185 -10.49 -2.68 -12.34
C PHE A 185 -10.20 -3.25 -13.73
N ARG A 186 -10.23 -4.57 -13.90
CA ARG A 186 -9.89 -5.27 -15.16
C ARG A 186 -8.53 -4.80 -15.70
N HIS A 187 -8.46 -4.44 -16.99
CA HIS A 187 -7.23 -3.94 -17.62
C HIS A 187 -6.68 -2.64 -17.01
N LYS A 188 -7.49 -1.86 -16.29
CA LYS A 188 -7.03 -0.62 -15.65
C LYS A 188 -6.03 -0.87 -14.52
N VAL A 189 -5.94 -2.10 -13.98
CA VAL A 189 -4.88 -2.45 -13.01
C VAL A 189 -3.49 -2.23 -13.62
N LEU A 190 -3.30 -2.53 -14.90
CA LEU A 190 -2.03 -2.30 -15.57
C LEU A 190 -1.72 -0.80 -15.77
N ILE A 191 -2.76 0.03 -15.95
CA ILE A 191 -2.62 1.49 -15.98
C ILE A 191 -2.13 1.99 -14.61
N LEU A 192 -2.70 1.49 -13.51
CA LEU A 192 -2.26 1.83 -12.15
C LEU A 192 -0.82 1.40 -11.90
N PHE A 193 -0.45 0.18 -12.31
CA PHE A 193 0.90 -0.34 -12.21
C PHE A 193 1.91 0.55 -12.97
N LYS A 194 1.60 0.92 -14.22
CA LYS A 194 2.44 1.82 -15.03
C LYS A 194 2.51 3.24 -14.47
N LEU A 195 1.40 3.78 -13.94
CA LEU A 195 1.37 5.09 -13.29
C LEU A 195 2.37 5.18 -12.12
N ILE A 196 2.44 4.13 -11.31
CA ILE A 196 3.33 4.08 -10.14
C ILE A 196 4.80 3.91 -10.58
N LEU A 197 5.08 3.13 -11.63
CA LEU A 197 6.42 3.05 -12.24
C LEU A 197 6.92 4.41 -12.76
N LEU A 198 6.01 5.24 -13.28
CA LEU A 198 6.31 6.61 -13.72
C LEU A 198 6.48 7.61 -12.56
N GLU A 199 6.30 7.17 -11.31
CA GLU A 199 6.47 7.98 -10.10
C GLU A 199 5.61 9.25 -10.09
N LYS A 200 4.38 9.14 -10.60
CA LYS A 200 3.42 10.24 -10.71
C LYS A 200 2.69 10.53 -9.41
N LYS A 201 2.09 11.72 -9.28
CA LYS A 201 1.21 12.08 -8.16
C LYS A 201 -0.15 11.40 -8.32
N VAL A 202 -0.33 10.24 -7.68
CA VAL A 202 -1.54 9.41 -7.77
C VAL A 202 -2.34 9.49 -6.47
N LEU A 203 -3.60 9.93 -6.58
CA LEU A 203 -4.54 10.00 -5.46
C LEU A 203 -5.65 8.95 -5.60
N PHE A 204 -5.75 8.03 -4.64
CA PHE A 204 -6.86 7.10 -4.50
C PHE A 204 -7.97 7.73 -3.65
N TYR A 205 -9.22 7.56 -4.09
CA TYR A 205 -10.39 8.12 -3.42
C TYR A 205 -11.52 7.10 -3.33
N VAL A 206 -11.93 6.79 -2.10
CA VAL A 206 -13.15 6.06 -1.73
C VAL A 206 -13.38 6.16 -0.23
N SER A 207 -14.62 5.96 0.21
CA SER A 207 -15.01 5.77 1.61
C SER A 207 -15.90 4.53 1.68
N PRO A 208 -15.83 3.67 2.71
CA PRO A 208 -15.01 3.75 3.93
C PRO A 208 -13.49 3.62 3.72
N VAL A 209 -12.71 4.00 4.74
CA VAL A 209 -11.24 4.10 4.68
C VAL A 209 -10.56 2.74 4.53
N ASN A 210 -11.15 1.66 5.06
CA ASN A 210 -10.58 0.32 4.90
C ASN A 210 -10.53 -0.11 3.43
N ARG A 211 -11.59 0.17 2.66
CA ARG A 211 -11.62 -0.11 1.22
C ARG A 211 -10.55 0.69 0.47
N LEU A 212 -10.29 1.91 0.91
CA LEU A 212 -9.26 2.78 0.35
C LEU A 212 -7.86 2.21 0.57
N VAL A 213 -7.48 1.96 1.83
CA VAL A 213 -6.14 1.45 2.16
C VAL A 213 -5.92 0.04 1.60
N GLY A 214 -6.97 -0.80 1.61
CA GLY A 214 -6.94 -2.13 1.01
C GLY A 214 -6.68 -2.09 -0.50
N ALA A 215 -7.39 -1.25 -1.25
CA ALA A 215 -7.19 -1.12 -2.70
C ALA A 215 -5.79 -0.59 -3.04
N LEU A 216 -5.34 0.47 -2.36
CA LEU A 216 -4.02 1.08 -2.58
C LEU A 216 -2.91 0.06 -2.28
N MET A 217 -2.92 -0.56 -1.10
CA MET A 217 -1.88 -1.53 -0.72
C MET A 217 -1.92 -2.79 -1.59
N THR A 218 -3.10 -3.19 -2.09
CA THR A 218 -3.21 -4.31 -3.03
C THR A 218 -2.53 -4.00 -4.37
N VAL A 219 -2.67 -2.79 -4.90
CA VAL A 219 -1.94 -2.36 -6.11
C VAL A 219 -0.44 -2.39 -5.87
N LEU A 220 0.03 -1.91 -4.70
CA LEU A 220 1.46 -1.96 -4.35
C LEU A 220 1.98 -3.40 -4.21
N SER A 221 1.14 -4.33 -3.77
CA SER A 221 1.50 -5.74 -3.65
C SER A 221 1.75 -6.46 -4.99
N LEU A 222 1.45 -5.82 -6.13
CA LEU A 222 1.77 -6.35 -7.46
C LEU A 222 3.25 -6.18 -7.82
N PHE A 223 3.97 -5.32 -7.11
CA PHE A 223 5.39 -5.09 -7.32
C PHE A 223 6.20 -6.08 -6.48
N PRO A 224 7.06 -6.91 -7.10
CA PRO A 224 7.82 -7.93 -6.40
C PRO A 224 8.75 -7.32 -5.35
N GLY A 225 8.68 -7.83 -4.13
CA GLY A 225 9.52 -7.41 -2.99
C GLY A 225 9.16 -6.05 -2.39
N LEU A 226 8.17 -5.32 -2.95
CA LEU A 226 7.88 -3.94 -2.54
C LEU A 226 7.32 -3.91 -1.12
N MET A 227 6.46 -4.86 -0.77
CA MET A 227 5.85 -4.94 0.55
C MET A 227 6.85 -5.35 1.63
N GLU A 228 7.78 -6.22 1.29
CA GLU A 228 8.76 -6.79 2.20
C GLU A 228 9.93 -5.83 2.45
N HIS A 229 10.46 -5.21 1.39
CA HIS A 229 11.73 -4.48 1.46
C HIS A 229 11.68 -3.07 0.85
N GLY A 230 10.65 -2.72 0.09
CA GLY A 230 10.64 -1.49 -0.71
C GLY A 230 9.92 -0.28 -0.09
N LEU A 231 9.24 -0.44 1.05
CA LEU A 231 8.54 0.66 1.75
C LEU A 231 9.37 1.36 2.84
N VAL A 232 10.62 0.96 3.05
CA VAL A 232 11.44 1.43 4.18
C VAL A 232 11.67 2.95 4.20
N ASP A 233 11.65 3.60 3.04
CA ASP A 233 11.83 5.06 2.89
C ASP A 233 10.53 5.79 2.51
N SER A 234 9.38 5.10 2.51
CA SER A 234 8.17 5.58 1.85
C SER A 234 7.48 6.77 2.52
N SER A 235 7.91 7.13 3.73
CA SER A 235 7.44 8.29 4.49
C SER A 235 8.52 9.35 4.71
N HIS A 236 9.67 9.25 4.04
CA HIS A 236 10.77 10.20 4.22
C HIS A 236 10.47 11.54 3.54
N TYR A 237 9.95 12.48 4.33
CA TYR A 237 9.88 13.90 4.01
C TYR A 237 10.36 14.70 5.23
N ARG A 238 10.93 15.89 5.00
CA ARG A 238 11.25 16.82 6.09
C ARG A 238 10.04 17.72 6.32
N PRO A 239 9.36 17.64 7.48
CA PRO A 239 8.36 18.64 7.83
C PRO A 239 9.03 20.01 7.81
N LYS A 240 8.39 21.01 7.17
CA LYS A 240 8.83 22.39 7.34
C LYS A 240 8.64 22.72 8.82
N SER A 241 9.73 22.85 9.56
CA SER A 241 9.68 23.45 10.89
C SER A 241 9.08 24.83 10.72
N SER A 242 8.11 25.16 11.57
CA SER A 242 7.60 26.53 11.64
C SER A 242 8.79 27.48 11.84
N VAL A 243 8.89 28.50 10.98
CA VAL A 243 9.89 29.56 10.97
C VAL A 243 10.22 30.03 12.40
N SER A 244 11.26 29.46 12.98
CA SER A 244 12.03 29.96 14.11
C SER A 244 13.38 29.24 14.15
N GLU A 245 14.07 29.18 13.00
CA GLU A 245 15.52 29.19 13.04
C GLU A 245 15.92 30.65 13.28
N GLU A 246 16.02 30.99 14.57
CA GLU A 246 16.98 31.98 15.01
C GLU A 246 18.32 31.53 14.42
N LEU A 247 18.90 32.37 13.55
CA LEU A 247 20.18 32.17 12.90
C LEU A 247 21.19 31.64 13.93
N SER A 248 21.41 30.33 13.94
CA SER A 248 22.54 29.75 14.63
C SER A 248 23.76 30.11 13.79
N LEU A 249 24.30 31.29 14.08
CA LEU A 249 25.67 31.67 13.77
C LEU A 249 26.58 30.61 14.36
N VAL A 250 26.87 29.57 13.59
CA VAL A 250 28.03 28.73 13.83
C VAL A 250 29.23 29.57 13.44
N GLU A 251 29.83 30.19 14.44
CA GLU A 251 31.17 30.76 14.40
C GLU A 251 32.13 29.74 13.78
N SER A 252 32.51 29.99 12.53
CA SER A 252 33.68 29.37 11.91
C SER A 252 34.71 30.46 11.68
N PHE A 253 35.40 30.87 12.75
CA PHE A 253 36.64 31.62 12.64
C PHE A 253 37.81 30.63 12.56
N SER A 254 38.45 30.55 11.39
CA SER A 254 39.91 30.70 11.25
C SER A 254 40.35 30.34 9.82
N GLY A 255 40.77 31.34 9.06
CA GLY A 255 41.46 31.18 7.78
C GLY A 255 41.25 32.39 6.87
N ALA A 256 42.08 33.42 7.06
CA ALA A 256 42.12 34.62 6.23
C ALA A 256 42.41 34.29 4.76
N ASP A 257 41.66 34.89 3.83
CA ASP A 257 42.20 35.95 2.96
C ASP A 257 41.12 36.56 2.02
N GLU A 258 41.22 37.88 1.92
CA GLU A 258 40.69 38.84 0.92
C GLU A 258 39.18 38.93 0.61
N PHE A 259 38.56 39.91 1.27
CA PHE A 259 37.34 40.59 0.85
C PHE A 259 37.60 41.49 -0.38
N VAL A 260 36.74 41.40 -1.41
CA VAL A 260 36.48 42.53 -2.33
C VAL A 260 34.97 42.72 -2.45
N SER A 261 34.47 43.74 -1.75
CA SER A 261 33.11 44.26 -1.85
C SER A 261 33.00 45.18 -3.08
N VAL A 262 32.00 44.95 -3.93
CA VAL A 262 31.60 45.94 -4.96
C VAL A 262 30.19 46.42 -4.63
N SER A 263 30.15 47.65 -4.12
CA SER A 263 28.97 48.48 -3.93
C SER A 263 28.46 48.97 -5.29
N VAL A 264 27.15 48.97 -5.50
CA VAL A 264 26.53 49.66 -6.64
C VAL A 264 26.12 51.05 -6.18
N THR A 265 26.72 52.08 -6.75
CA THR A 265 26.20 53.46 -6.73
C THR A 265 26.15 54.01 -8.15
N ASP A 266 24.95 54.43 -8.52
CA ASP A 266 24.56 55.60 -9.32
C ASP A 266 25.42 56.07 -10.49
N ILE A 267 24.80 56.06 -11.68
CA ILE A 267 25.07 57.02 -12.75
C ILE A 267 23.79 57.81 -13.01
N ALA A 268 23.93 59.13 -12.95
CA ALA A 268 22.89 60.13 -13.05
C ALA A 268 22.61 60.63 -14.47
N ALA A 269 21.35 61.03 -14.67
CA ALA A 269 20.84 62.26 -15.29
C ALA A 269 21.07 62.61 -16.78
N ALA A 270 19.92 62.85 -17.45
CA ALA A 270 19.50 64.03 -18.25
C ALA A 270 18.64 63.55 -19.46
N ALA A 271 17.48 64.10 -19.83
CA ALA A 271 17.01 65.48 -19.70
C ALA A 271 15.47 65.61 -19.89
N LEU A 272 14.90 66.61 -19.20
CA LEU A 272 13.84 67.55 -19.60
C LEU A 272 12.38 67.07 -19.82
N GLU A 273 11.58 67.30 -18.76
CA GLU A 273 10.19 67.81 -18.66
C GLU A 273 9.89 69.00 -19.65
N PRO A 274 8.63 69.51 -19.86
CA PRO A 274 7.62 69.54 -18.78
C PRO A 274 6.09 69.60 -19.16
N GLU A 275 5.26 69.49 -18.11
CA GLU A 275 3.99 70.23 -17.83
C GLU A 275 2.72 69.85 -18.63
N GLU A 276 1.49 69.78 -18.11
CA GLU A 276 0.73 70.34 -16.97
C GLU A 276 -0.45 69.34 -16.73
N GLY A 277 -1.09 69.15 -15.58
CA GLY A 277 -1.15 69.80 -14.29
C GLY A 277 -2.33 69.18 -13.51
N GLU A 278 -2.16 69.08 -12.18
CA GLU A 278 -3.14 69.41 -11.12
C GLU A 278 -4.57 68.79 -11.14
N ASP A 279 -5.18 68.34 -10.04
CA ASP A 279 -4.77 68.19 -8.65
C ASP A 279 -5.90 67.46 -7.89
N ALA A 280 -5.57 67.08 -6.65
CA ALA A 280 -6.46 66.97 -5.49
C ALA A 280 -7.40 65.75 -5.29
N ALA A 281 -6.98 64.93 -4.32
CA ALA A 281 -7.65 64.65 -3.03
C ALA A 281 -9.18 64.39 -3.01
N GLY A 282 -9.71 63.43 -2.26
CA GLY A 282 -9.20 62.60 -1.19
C GLY A 282 -10.35 61.97 -0.39
N THR A 283 -9.99 61.09 0.54
CA THR A 283 -10.72 60.74 1.78
C THR A 283 -12.10 60.07 1.72
N ALA A 284 -12.07 58.77 2.02
CA ALA A 284 -12.61 58.13 3.24
C ALA A 284 -14.13 58.01 3.51
N ALA A 285 -14.41 56.85 4.12
CA ALA A 285 -15.47 56.53 5.10
C ALA A 285 -16.72 55.76 4.62
N ARG A 286 -16.74 54.48 5.01
CA ARG A 286 -17.90 53.64 5.42
C ARG A 286 -18.72 54.34 6.53
N PRO A 287 -19.98 53.93 6.90
CA PRO A 287 -20.44 52.54 7.06
C PRO A 287 -21.95 52.21 6.87
N ALA A 288 -22.23 50.89 6.97
CA ALA A 288 -23.39 50.16 7.53
C ALA A 288 -24.84 50.70 7.43
N ALA A 289 -25.78 49.85 6.99
CA ALA A 289 -26.73 49.13 7.85
C ALA A 289 -27.97 48.58 7.07
N GLU A 290 -28.38 47.38 7.49
CA GLU A 290 -29.77 46.89 7.64
C GLU A 290 -30.69 46.57 6.43
N SER A 291 -31.07 45.28 6.40
CA SER A 291 -32.23 44.65 5.76
C SER A 291 -33.58 45.16 6.33
N PRO A 292 -34.73 45.08 5.62
CA PRO A 292 -35.55 43.84 5.65
C PRO A 292 -36.40 43.55 4.39
N TYR A 293 -36.86 42.30 4.26
CA TYR A 293 -37.81 41.82 3.23
C TYR A 293 -39.22 42.43 3.36
N PRO A 294 -40.05 42.34 2.30
CA PRO A 294 -41.35 41.69 2.50
C PRO A 294 -41.80 40.75 1.37
N GLU A 295 -42.76 39.89 1.74
CA GLU A 295 -43.54 38.93 0.95
C GLU A 295 -44.45 39.58 -0.11
N GLY A 296 -44.88 38.81 -1.12
CA GLY A 296 -46.00 39.19 -1.99
C GLY A 296 -46.10 38.37 -3.29
N ASP A 297 -47.13 37.53 -3.36
CA ASP A 297 -47.35 36.44 -4.32
C ASP A 297 -48.37 36.81 -5.44
N ASN A 298 -48.36 36.03 -6.53
CA ASN A 298 -49.39 35.79 -7.58
C ASN A 298 -49.72 36.85 -8.68
N HIS A 299 -49.46 36.51 -9.96
CA HIS A 299 -50.45 35.86 -10.86
C HIS A 299 -49.94 35.66 -12.33
N LEU A 300 -50.02 34.40 -12.79
CA LEU A 300 -50.47 33.89 -14.11
C LEU A 300 -49.87 34.41 -15.44
N LEU A 301 -49.27 33.49 -16.23
CA LEU A 301 -49.80 32.95 -17.50
C LEU A 301 -48.81 31.93 -18.16
N LYS A 302 -49.32 30.75 -18.54
CA LYS A 302 -48.73 29.70 -19.44
C LYS A 302 -49.14 30.03 -20.91
N PRO A 303 -48.81 29.29 -22.01
CA PRO A 303 -47.90 28.13 -22.31
C PRO A 303 -47.10 28.39 -23.65
N PRO A 304 -46.70 27.44 -24.55
CA PRO A 304 -46.49 25.98 -24.54
C PRO A 304 -45.10 25.51 -25.08
N SER A 305 -44.94 24.17 -25.13
CA SER A 305 -43.85 23.36 -25.68
C SER A 305 -43.70 23.38 -27.21
N ARG A 306 -42.46 23.43 -27.74
CA ARG A 306 -41.86 22.49 -28.72
C ARG A 306 -40.45 22.90 -29.18
N THR A 307 -39.55 21.92 -29.12
CA THR A 307 -38.45 21.54 -30.03
C THR A 307 -37.55 22.59 -30.69
N SER A 308 -36.24 22.44 -30.50
CA SER A 308 -35.18 22.85 -31.44
C SER A 308 -34.01 21.85 -31.41
N PRO A 309 -33.23 21.73 -32.50
CA PRO A 309 -32.48 20.53 -32.87
C PRO A 309 -30.94 20.65 -32.85
N GLU A 310 -30.32 19.47 -32.70
CA GLU A 310 -29.07 18.87 -33.24
C GLU A 310 -27.79 19.67 -33.58
N SER A 311 -26.69 19.14 -33.04
CA SER A 311 -25.38 18.84 -33.68
C SER A 311 -24.42 18.41 -32.53
N SER A 312 -23.65 17.32 -32.48
CA SER A 312 -23.36 16.17 -33.35
C SER A 312 -22.48 15.24 -32.48
N GLU A 313 -23.00 14.10 -32.01
CA GLU A 313 -22.21 13.04 -31.36
C GLU A 313 -22.60 11.68 -31.96
N SER A 314 -21.60 10.93 -32.41
CA SER A 314 -21.66 9.56 -32.93
C SER A 314 -20.23 9.00 -32.77
N ASP A 315 -19.92 7.73 -32.47
CA ASP A 315 -20.67 6.49 -32.28
C ASP A 315 -19.75 5.53 -31.50
N TRP A 316 -20.30 4.63 -30.67
CA TRP A 316 -19.88 3.22 -30.57
C TRP A 316 -21.02 2.44 -29.89
N GLU A 317 -21.88 1.83 -30.70
CA GLU A 317 -22.90 0.89 -30.25
C GLU A 317 -22.45 -0.57 -30.32
N THR A 318 -22.94 -1.30 -29.33
CA THR A 318 -23.03 -2.73 -29.08
C THR A 318 -23.39 -3.57 -30.32
N LEU A 319 -22.75 -4.75 -30.48
CA LEU A 319 -23.29 -5.83 -31.32
C LEU A 319 -23.36 -7.15 -30.54
N ASP A 320 -24.58 -7.66 -30.48
CA ASP A 320 -25.01 -8.97 -30.00
C ASP A 320 -24.78 -10.03 -31.09
N PRO A 321 -24.33 -11.26 -30.79
CA PRO A 321 -24.10 -12.28 -31.80
C PRO A 321 -25.26 -13.27 -31.83
N SER A 322 -26.09 -13.23 -32.88
CA SER A 322 -26.84 -14.42 -33.29
C SER A 322 -27.17 -14.43 -34.78
N VAL A 323 -27.05 -15.64 -35.34
CA VAL A 323 -27.49 -16.11 -36.66
C VAL A 323 -26.59 -15.80 -37.84
N LEU A 324 -25.82 -16.80 -38.26
CA LEU A 324 -25.95 -17.42 -39.59
C LEU A 324 -25.18 -18.75 -39.62
N GLU A 325 -25.94 -19.85 -39.62
CA GLU A 325 -25.53 -21.17 -40.11
C GLU A 325 -25.42 -21.14 -41.65
N ASP A 326 -24.46 -21.87 -42.22
CA ASP A 326 -24.67 -23.16 -42.90
C ASP A 326 -23.67 -23.41 -44.06
N VAL A 327 -23.57 -24.69 -44.40
CA VAL A 327 -23.01 -25.38 -45.58
C VAL A 327 -21.68 -26.11 -45.36
N GLY A 328 -21.80 -27.31 -44.78
CA GLY A 328 -21.00 -28.48 -45.17
C GLY A 328 -21.83 -29.43 -46.04
N PRO A 329 -21.24 -30.22 -46.97
CA PRO A 329 -21.99 -31.23 -47.70
C PRO A 329 -22.10 -32.56 -46.92
N ARG A 330 -23.29 -33.16 -47.02
CA ARG A 330 -23.74 -34.45 -46.49
C ARG A 330 -23.17 -35.64 -47.26
N GLU A 331 -23.06 -36.78 -46.57
CA GLU A 331 -23.41 -38.16 -47.00
C GLU A 331 -23.42 -39.05 -45.74
N THR A 332 -24.60 -39.35 -45.18
CA THR A 332 -25.42 -40.60 -45.26
C THR A 332 -25.01 -41.76 -44.34
N ALA A 333 -26.03 -42.31 -43.68
CA ALA A 333 -26.03 -43.27 -42.59
C ALA A 333 -25.71 -44.71 -43.00
N GLU A 334 -25.26 -45.54 -42.05
CA GLU A 334 -25.84 -46.84 -41.67
C GLU A 334 -25.00 -47.50 -40.55
N GLY A 335 -25.64 -48.36 -39.73
CA GLY A 335 -25.11 -48.81 -38.43
C GLY A 335 -24.46 -50.20 -38.38
N LYS A 336 -24.47 -50.74 -37.15
CA LYS A 336 -24.16 -52.10 -36.64
C LYS A 336 -22.82 -52.35 -35.94
N GLU A 337 -22.98 -53.21 -34.93
CA GLU A 337 -22.07 -53.83 -33.96
C GLU A 337 -20.90 -54.61 -34.60
N GLU A 338 -19.76 -54.71 -33.91
CA GLU A 338 -19.15 -55.97 -33.40
C GLU A 338 -17.68 -55.83 -33.00
N GLU A 339 -17.25 -56.78 -32.16
CA GLU A 339 -16.00 -56.97 -31.45
C GLU A 339 -14.74 -57.30 -32.30
N ALA A 340 -13.59 -57.11 -31.62
CA ALA A 340 -12.39 -57.96 -31.58
C ALA A 340 -11.20 -57.78 -32.56
N ALA A 341 -10.02 -57.91 -31.93
CA ALA A 341 -8.74 -58.48 -32.40
C ALA A 341 -7.60 -57.56 -32.91
N ALA A 342 -6.77 -57.13 -31.94
CA ALA A 342 -5.35 -57.51 -31.72
C ALA A 342 -4.24 -57.40 -32.81
N SER A 343 -3.04 -57.02 -32.29
CA SER A 343 -1.65 -57.31 -32.72
C SER A 343 -0.96 -56.19 -33.55
N LYS A 344 0.30 -55.72 -33.32
CA LYS A 344 1.54 -56.26 -32.71
C LYS A 344 2.55 -55.12 -32.36
N MET A 345 3.06 -55.08 -31.11
CA MET A 345 4.46 -55.04 -30.57
C MET A 345 5.66 -54.54 -31.44
N PRO A 346 6.83 -54.10 -30.86
CA PRO A 346 7.39 -54.59 -29.59
C PRO A 346 8.03 -53.59 -28.60
N ASP A 347 8.07 -54.11 -27.38
CA ASP A 347 8.74 -53.72 -26.16
C ASP A 347 10.25 -54.06 -26.18
N ALA A 348 11.09 -53.25 -25.53
CA ALA A 348 12.46 -53.61 -25.21
C ALA A 348 13.00 -52.85 -23.98
N PHE A 349 13.23 -53.63 -22.93
CA PHE A 349 14.10 -53.46 -21.76
C PHE A 349 13.51 -52.98 -20.42
N ALA A 350 13.47 -53.98 -19.53
CA ALA A 350 13.05 -54.02 -18.14
C ALA A 350 13.95 -53.24 -17.17
N SER A 351 13.40 -52.89 -16.01
CA SER A 351 14.12 -52.79 -14.72
C SER A 351 13.12 -52.98 -13.56
N GLU A 352 13.57 -53.73 -12.55
CA GLU A 352 12.82 -54.30 -11.42
C GLU A 352 12.40 -53.30 -10.31
N PRO A 353 11.59 -53.74 -9.31
CA PRO A 353 10.77 -52.87 -8.46
C PRO A 353 11.43 -52.51 -7.12
N GLY A 354 11.05 -51.35 -6.57
CA GLY A 354 11.07 -51.11 -5.13
C GLY A 354 11.79 -49.85 -4.65
N THR A 355 11.04 -48.77 -4.44
CA THR A 355 11.07 -47.96 -3.21
C THR A 355 9.88 -46.99 -3.26
N PRO A 356 9.13 -46.79 -2.16
CA PRO A 356 7.97 -45.89 -2.17
C PRO A 356 8.43 -44.47 -2.43
N ILE A 357 7.82 -43.81 -3.43
CA ILE A 357 7.98 -42.38 -3.70
C ILE A 357 7.18 -41.62 -2.63
N THR A 358 7.68 -41.64 -1.40
CA THR A 358 7.40 -40.62 -0.39
C THR A 358 8.71 -39.96 -0.01
N VAL A 359 9.39 -39.40 -1.01
CA VAL A 359 10.36 -38.34 -0.74
C VAL A 359 9.51 -37.07 -0.70
N GLN A 360 9.16 -36.64 0.51
CA GLN A 360 8.87 -35.22 0.74
C GLN A 360 10.01 -34.44 0.08
N PRO A 361 9.75 -33.53 -0.86
CA PRO A 361 10.80 -32.63 -1.30
C PRO A 361 11.24 -31.89 -0.04
N GLN A 362 12.48 -32.13 0.40
CA GLN A 362 13.15 -31.21 1.30
C GLN A 362 12.94 -29.83 0.69
N ALA A 363 12.33 -28.94 1.47
CA ALA A 363 12.19 -27.55 1.11
C ALA A 363 13.56 -27.10 0.60
N VAL A 364 13.66 -26.81 -0.69
CA VAL A 364 14.79 -26.06 -1.20
C VAL A 364 14.63 -24.71 -0.52
N SER A 365 15.37 -24.52 0.57
CA SER A 365 15.52 -23.28 1.33
C SER A 365 16.28 -22.22 0.50
N GLY A 366 16.02 -22.16 -0.80
CA GLY A 366 16.46 -21.12 -1.70
C GLY A 366 15.47 -19.96 -1.64
N GLN A 367 15.34 -19.31 -0.47
CA GLN A 367 15.13 -17.87 -0.50
C GLN A 367 16.25 -17.33 -1.40
N GLY A 368 15.90 -16.72 -2.54
CA GLY A 368 16.91 -16.04 -3.35
C GLY A 368 17.67 -15.10 -2.42
N ALA A 369 18.98 -15.26 -2.31
CA ALA A 369 19.78 -14.54 -1.35
C ALA A 369 19.60 -13.04 -1.59
N VAL A 370 18.86 -12.37 -0.69
CA VAL A 370 18.61 -10.93 -0.77
C VAL A 370 19.90 -10.22 -0.32
N ALA A 371 20.32 -9.22 -1.08
CA ALA A 371 21.54 -8.47 -0.82
C ALA A 371 21.23 -6.97 -0.74
N GLN A 372 22.02 -6.22 0.03
CA GLN A 372 21.82 -4.79 0.11
C GLN A 372 22.26 -4.11 -1.21
N GLY A 373 21.32 -3.47 -1.88
CA GLY A 373 21.53 -2.71 -3.11
C GLY A 373 22.44 -1.51 -2.86
N LEU A 374 23.50 -1.39 -3.66
CA LEU A 374 24.55 -0.39 -3.46
C LEU A 374 24.05 1.05 -3.62
N VAL A 375 23.16 1.28 -4.59
CA VAL A 375 22.63 2.61 -4.92
C VAL A 375 21.29 2.88 -4.23
N SER A 376 20.41 1.88 -4.17
CA SER A 376 19.09 2.03 -3.55
C SER A 376 19.14 2.02 -2.02
N GLY A 377 20.10 1.28 -1.43
CA GLY A 377 20.13 0.96 0.00
C GLY A 377 19.11 -0.09 0.43
N LEU A 378 18.27 -0.59 -0.49
CA LEU A 378 17.22 -1.58 -0.23
C LEU A 378 17.78 -3.00 -0.19
N GLU A 379 17.03 -3.92 0.41
CA GLU A 379 17.31 -5.36 0.31
C GLU A 379 16.74 -5.87 -1.02
N GLU A 380 17.62 -6.18 -1.98
CA GLU A 380 17.30 -6.54 -3.36
C GLU A 380 17.60 -8.01 -3.68
N ASP A 381 16.78 -8.63 -4.51
CA ASP A 381 17.03 -9.95 -5.08
C ASP A 381 18.06 -9.91 -6.24
N HIS A 382 18.36 -11.06 -6.85
CA HIS A 382 19.33 -11.16 -7.94
C HIS A 382 18.89 -10.49 -9.26
N TYR A 383 17.63 -10.06 -9.36
CA TYR A 383 17.06 -9.29 -10.48
C TYR A 383 17.06 -7.78 -10.20
N GLY A 384 17.47 -7.36 -8.98
CA GLY A 384 17.46 -5.97 -8.54
C GLY A 384 16.10 -5.49 -8.03
N LEU A 385 15.28 -6.41 -7.52
CA LEU A 385 13.94 -6.12 -7.01
C LEU A 385 13.91 -6.15 -5.48
N PRO A 386 13.13 -5.29 -4.79
CA PRO A 386 12.19 -4.34 -5.36
C PRO A 386 12.87 -3.16 -6.05
N LEU A 387 12.19 -2.62 -7.06
CA LEU A 387 12.59 -1.32 -7.61
C LEU A 387 12.47 -0.24 -6.54
N ALA A 388 13.42 0.71 -6.54
CA ALA A 388 13.52 1.81 -5.58
C ALA A 388 12.45 2.91 -5.81
N ILE A 389 11.18 2.52 -5.91
CA ILE A 389 10.04 3.39 -6.22
C ILE A 389 9.85 4.44 -5.13
N PHE A 390 9.66 4.01 -3.88
CA PHE A 390 9.38 4.91 -2.75
C PHE A 390 10.64 5.39 -2.04
N THR A 391 11.63 5.81 -2.82
CA THR A 391 12.87 6.39 -2.33
C THR A 391 13.02 7.83 -2.84
N LYS A 392 13.86 8.60 -2.16
CA LYS A 392 14.21 10.00 -2.54
C LYS A 392 12.98 10.87 -2.81
N GLY A 393 12.07 10.94 -1.83
CA GLY A 393 10.95 11.89 -1.81
C GLY A 393 9.72 11.49 -2.64
N TYR A 394 9.62 10.24 -3.08
CA TYR A 394 8.36 9.68 -3.59
C TYR A 394 7.64 8.93 -2.46
N LEU A 395 6.50 9.47 -2.03
CA LEU A 395 5.84 9.03 -0.80
C LEU A 395 4.80 7.94 -1.06
N CYS A 396 4.68 6.99 -0.13
CA CYS A 396 3.51 6.14 0.02
C CYS A 396 2.71 6.64 1.23
N LEU A 397 1.47 7.05 1.02
CA LEU A 397 0.59 7.54 2.07
C LEU A 397 -0.70 6.73 1.98
N PRO A 398 -0.76 5.51 2.57
CA PRO A 398 -1.94 4.64 2.43
C PRO A 398 -3.23 5.37 2.81
N TYR A 399 -3.15 6.22 3.83
CA TYR A 399 -4.11 7.26 4.13
C TYR A 399 -3.40 8.61 4.36
N MET A 400 -3.99 9.68 3.83
CA MET A 400 -3.63 11.07 4.07
C MET A 400 -4.80 11.76 4.76
N ALA A 401 -4.52 12.38 5.91
CA ALA A 401 -5.48 13.22 6.61
C ALA A 401 -5.51 14.64 6.03
N LEU A 402 -6.62 15.38 6.20
CA LEU A 402 -6.72 16.76 5.71
C LEU A 402 -5.60 17.68 6.24
N GLN A 403 -5.11 17.43 7.45
CA GLN A 403 -4.03 18.20 8.09
C GLN A 403 -2.68 18.07 7.35
N GLN A 404 -2.52 17.03 6.53
CA GLN A 404 -1.33 16.78 5.70
C GLN A 404 -1.47 17.34 4.28
N HIS A 405 -2.51 18.12 4.01
CA HIS A 405 -2.80 18.67 2.68
C HIS A 405 -1.59 19.40 2.05
N HIS A 406 -0.78 20.08 2.87
CA HIS A 406 0.41 20.81 2.41
C HIS A 406 1.41 19.93 1.63
N LEU A 407 1.45 18.61 1.88
CA LEU A 407 2.36 17.68 1.22
C LEU A 407 2.10 17.58 -0.29
N LEU A 408 0.87 17.81 -0.75
CA LEU A 408 0.51 17.72 -2.17
C LEU A 408 1.19 18.81 -3.02
N SER A 409 1.45 19.96 -2.38
CA SER A 409 2.08 21.14 -2.96
C SER A 409 3.55 21.31 -2.56
N ASP A 410 4.12 20.41 -1.75
CA ASP A 410 5.49 20.58 -1.27
C ASP A 410 6.50 20.30 -2.39
N VAL A 411 7.46 21.20 -2.54
CA VAL A 411 8.53 21.11 -3.55
C VAL A 411 9.55 20.02 -3.23
N THR A 412 9.66 19.62 -1.96
CA THR A 412 10.53 18.52 -1.56
C THR A 412 9.91 17.15 -1.83
N VAL A 413 8.60 17.10 -2.10
CA VAL A 413 7.87 15.87 -2.43
C VAL A 413 7.87 15.71 -3.95
N ARG A 414 8.70 14.79 -4.42
CA ARG A 414 8.87 14.48 -5.84
C ARG A 414 7.59 13.92 -6.47
N GLY A 415 6.85 13.14 -5.70
CA GLY A 415 5.55 12.61 -6.05
C GLY A 415 4.99 11.77 -4.91
N PHE A 416 3.81 11.18 -5.10
CA PHE A 416 3.19 10.34 -4.07
C PHE A 416 2.20 9.35 -4.66
N VAL A 417 1.98 8.25 -3.95
CA VAL A 417 0.77 7.44 -4.02
C VAL A 417 0.04 7.64 -2.70
N ALA A 418 -1.10 8.34 -2.72
CA ALA A 418 -1.83 8.72 -1.53
C ALA A 418 -3.28 8.25 -1.57
N GLY A 419 -3.84 7.83 -0.44
CA GLY A 419 -5.27 7.59 -0.29
C GLY A 419 -5.95 8.69 0.51
N ALA A 420 -7.13 9.16 0.09
CA ALA A 420 -7.94 10.07 0.88
C ALA A 420 -9.44 9.73 0.83
N THR A 421 -10.13 9.92 1.95
CA THR A 421 -11.59 9.80 2.05
C THR A 421 -12.30 11.16 1.91
N ASN A 422 -11.59 12.25 2.18
CA ASN A 422 -12.17 13.59 2.20
C ASN A 422 -12.33 14.15 0.77
N ILE A 423 -13.55 14.58 0.43
CA ILE A 423 -13.94 15.08 -0.88
C ILE A 423 -13.08 16.26 -1.36
N LEU A 424 -12.50 17.05 -0.44
CA LEU A 424 -11.66 18.20 -0.76
C LEU A 424 -10.46 17.81 -1.63
N PHE A 425 -9.86 16.64 -1.38
CA PHE A 425 -8.77 16.12 -2.19
C PHE A 425 -9.20 15.80 -3.62
N ARG A 426 -10.41 15.23 -3.79
CA ARG A 426 -11.00 14.95 -5.11
C ARG A 426 -11.40 16.22 -5.87
N GLN A 427 -11.72 17.31 -5.18
CA GLN A 427 -12.07 18.59 -5.81
C GLN A 427 -10.83 19.32 -6.32
N GLN A 428 -9.69 19.22 -5.62
CA GLN A 428 -8.44 19.89 -5.99
C GLN A 428 -7.60 19.07 -6.97
N ARG A 429 -8.20 18.73 -8.11
CA ARG A 429 -7.61 17.79 -9.05
C ARG A 429 -6.25 18.23 -9.60
N HIS A 430 -5.99 19.53 -9.70
CA HIS A 430 -4.74 20.09 -10.21
C HIS A 430 -3.50 19.73 -9.36
N LEU A 431 -3.68 19.25 -8.12
CA LEU A 431 -2.58 18.83 -7.24
C LEU A 431 -2.11 17.38 -7.49
N SER A 432 -2.81 16.63 -8.34
CA SER A 432 -2.51 15.23 -8.67
C SER A 432 -2.48 15.03 -10.18
N ASP A 433 -1.54 14.20 -10.63
CA ASP A 433 -1.45 13.80 -12.05
C ASP A 433 -2.58 12.84 -12.41
N ALA A 434 -2.97 11.98 -11.46
CA ALA A 434 -4.06 11.03 -11.61
C ALA A 434 -4.92 10.90 -10.34
N ILE A 435 -6.24 10.77 -10.53
CA ILE A 435 -7.20 10.45 -9.47
C ILE A 435 -7.86 9.11 -9.77
N VAL A 436 -7.76 8.18 -8.83
CA VAL A 436 -8.34 6.84 -8.88
C VAL A 436 -9.59 6.81 -8.00
N GLU A 437 -10.75 6.87 -8.62
CA GLU A 437 -12.03 6.66 -7.92
C GLU A 437 -12.25 5.16 -7.80
N VAL A 438 -12.00 4.63 -6.60
CA VAL A 438 -11.94 3.18 -6.39
C VAL A 438 -13.31 2.55 -6.60
N GLU A 439 -14.39 3.17 -6.14
CA GLU A 439 -15.75 2.63 -6.28
C GLU A 439 -16.13 2.36 -7.75
N GLU A 440 -15.93 3.36 -8.62
CA GLU A 440 -16.32 3.32 -10.03
C GLU A 440 -15.24 2.69 -10.94
N ALA A 441 -14.15 2.18 -10.34
CA ALA A 441 -12.94 1.74 -11.05
C ALA A 441 -12.48 2.76 -12.11
N ARG A 442 -12.55 4.06 -11.80
CA ARG A 442 -12.30 5.15 -12.76
C ARG A 442 -10.95 5.80 -12.49
N VAL A 443 -10.08 5.81 -13.50
CA VAL A 443 -8.77 6.48 -13.47
C VAL A 443 -8.86 7.77 -14.29
N GLN A 444 -8.79 8.92 -13.63
CA GLN A 444 -8.84 10.23 -14.25
C GLN A 444 -7.43 10.80 -14.36
N ILE A 445 -7.00 11.07 -15.59
CA ILE A 445 -5.68 11.66 -15.88
C ILE A 445 -5.94 12.96 -16.64
N GLN A 446 -5.56 14.10 -16.05
CA GLN A 446 -5.83 15.41 -16.67
C GLN A 446 -4.89 15.69 -17.83
N ASP A 447 -3.61 15.37 -17.67
CA ASP A 447 -2.61 15.59 -18.70
C ASP A 447 -2.82 14.64 -19.90
N PRO A 448 -3.13 15.16 -21.11
CA PRO A 448 -3.31 14.35 -22.30
C PRO A 448 -2.02 13.63 -22.73
N GLU A 449 -0.84 14.18 -22.46
CA GLU A 449 0.43 13.54 -22.79
C GLU A 449 0.69 12.34 -21.89
N LEU A 450 0.47 12.48 -20.58
CA LEU A 450 0.50 11.35 -19.66
C LEU A 450 -0.53 10.28 -20.03
N ARG A 451 -1.75 10.68 -20.40
CA ARG A 451 -2.79 9.74 -20.86
C ARG A 451 -2.35 8.96 -22.09
N LYS A 452 -1.74 9.63 -23.08
CA LYS A 452 -1.18 8.99 -24.27
C LYS A 452 -0.02 8.06 -23.91
N THR A 453 0.83 8.46 -22.97
CA THR A 453 1.95 7.64 -22.49
C THR A 453 1.47 6.35 -21.80
N LEU A 454 0.33 6.40 -21.12
CA LEU A 454 -0.25 5.27 -20.39
C LEU A 454 -1.27 4.45 -21.19
N SER A 455 -1.46 4.74 -22.48
CA SER A 455 -2.34 3.94 -23.33
C SER A 455 -1.82 2.51 -23.42
N LEU A 456 -2.67 1.53 -23.07
CA LEU A 456 -2.30 0.13 -23.13
C LEU A 456 -2.12 -0.33 -24.58
N THR A 457 -1.04 -1.05 -24.84
CA THR A 457 -0.78 -1.68 -26.14
C THR A 457 -1.67 -2.91 -26.33
N THR A 458 -1.65 -3.49 -27.53
CA THR A 458 -2.31 -4.80 -27.74
C THR A 458 -1.72 -5.91 -26.87
N ALA A 459 -0.41 -5.89 -26.61
CA ALA A 459 0.22 -6.89 -25.75
C ALA A 459 -0.16 -6.69 -24.28
N ASP A 460 -0.23 -5.43 -23.82
CA ASP A 460 -0.74 -5.08 -22.49
C ASP A 460 -2.19 -5.55 -22.29
N LEU A 461 -3.06 -5.29 -23.27
CA LEU A 461 -4.46 -5.72 -23.23
C LEU A 461 -4.58 -7.25 -23.20
N ARG A 462 -3.80 -7.97 -24.02
CA ARG A 462 -3.76 -9.44 -23.97
C ARG A 462 -3.33 -9.97 -22.61
N PHE A 463 -2.33 -9.35 -21.98
CA PHE A 463 -1.90 -9.70 -20.63
C PHE A 463 -3.03 -9.47 -19.62
N ALA A 464 -3.67 -8.30 -19.65
CA ALA A 464 -4.79 -7.99 -18.77
C ALA A 464 -5.98 -8.94 -18.96
N ASP A 465 -6.38 -9.20 -20.20
CA ASP A 465 -7.47 -10.12 -20.54
C ASP A 465 -7.15 -11.55 -20.11
N TYR A 466 -5.89 -11.97 -20.22
CA TYR A 466 -5.41 -13.25 -19.70
C TYR A 466 -5.64 -13.37 -18.19
N LEU A 467 -5.30 -12.32 -17.41
CA LEU A 467 -5.58 -12.31 -15.97
C LEU A 467 -7.09 -12.35 -15.69
N VAL A 468 -7.86 -11.48 -16.34
CA VAL A 468 -9.32 -11.39 -16.15
C VAL A 468 -9.97 -12.75 -16.42
N LYS A 469 -9.61 -13.40 -17.53
CA LYS A 469 -10.10 -14.73 -17.92
C LYS A 469 -9.91 -15.76 -16.81
N HIS A 470 -8.69 -15.91 -16.29
CA HIS A 470 -8.40 -16.93 -15.25
C HIS A 470 -9.09 -16.61 -13.93
N VAL A 471 -9.25 -15.33 -13.60
CA VAL A 471 -9.96 -14.92 -12.39
C VAL A 471 -11.48 -15.12 -12.50
N THR A 472 -12.05 -15.00 -13.71
CA THR A 472 -13.49 -15.19 -13.96
C THR A 472 -13.90 -16.64 -14.19
N GLU A 473 -13.09 -17.43 -14.90
CA GLU A 473 -13.43 -18.80 -15.29
C GLU A 473 -13.20 -19.80 -14.15
N ASN A 474 -12.20 -19.59 -13.28
CA ASN A 474 -11.90 -20.49 -12.16
C ASN A 474 -12.81 -20.27 -10.93
N ARG A 475 -14.10 -19.98 -11.14
CA ARG A 475 -15.06 -19.78 -10.02
C ARG A 475 -15.46 -21.11 -9.35
N ASP A 476 -15.48 -22.21 -10.10
CA ASP A 476 -16.03 -23.49 -9.64
C ASP A 476 -14.98 -24.45 -9.04
N ASP A 477 -13.69 -24.29 -9.37
CA ASP A 477 -12.60 -25.18 -8.93
C ASP A 477 -12.04 -24.85 -7.54
N VAL A 478 -12.49 -23.76 -6.90
CA VAL A 478 -11.99 -23.33 -5.59
C VAL A 478 -12.57 -24.18 -4.45
N PHE A 479 -13.71 -24.84 -4.66
CA PHE A 479 -14.44 -25.50 -3.58
C PHE A 479 -14.39 -27.04 -3.55
N LEU A 480 -14.05 -27.73 -4.66
CA LEU A 480 -14.07 -29.20 -4.69
C LEU A 480 -12.69 -29.88 -4.77
N ASP A 481 -11.73 -29.34 -5.54
CA ASP A 481 -10.44 -30.04 -5.78
C ASP A 481 -9.21 -29.34 -5.17
N GLY A 482 -9.40 -28.21 -4.47
CA GLY A 482 -8.40 -27.61 -3.56
C GLY A 482 -7.04 -27.23 -4.18
N THR A 483 -6.92 -27.18 -5.51
CA THR A 483 -5.66 -27.03 -6.26
C THR A 483 -5.64 -25.87 -7.27
N GLY A 484 -6.71 -25.06 -7.33
CA GLY A 484 -6.80 -23.87 -8.19
C GLY A 484 -5.85 -22.75 -7.76
N TRP A 485 -4.58 -22.85 -8.13
CA TRP A 485 -3.57 -21.81 -7.97
C TRP A 485 -3.78 -20.69 -9.00
N GLU A 486 -4.12 -21.05 -10.24
CA GLU A 486 -4.36 -20.10 -11.32
C GLU A 486 -5.58 -19.21 -11.05
N GLY A 487 -5.42 -17.90 -11.26
CA GLY A 487 -6.44 -16.91 -10.90
C GLY A 487 -6.48 -16.56 -9.40
N GLY A 488 -5.66 -17.18 -8.55
CA GLY A 488 -5.46 -16.80 -7.16
C GLY A 488 -4.52 -15.60 -6.97
N ASP A 489 -4.48 -15.03 -5.76
CA ASP A 489 -3.71 -13.82 -5.48
C ASP A 489 -2.20 -13.96 -5.75
N GLU A 490 -1.58 -15.04 -5.27
CA GLU A 490 -0.15 -15.33 -5.49
C GLU A 490 0.16 -15.58 -6.97
N TRP A 491 -0.77 -16.19 -7.71
CA TRP A 491 -0.63 -16.36 -9.15
C TRP A 491 -0.58 -15.01 -9.85
N ILE A 492 -1.49 -14.09 -9.51
CA ILE A 492 -1.53 -12.76 -10.12
C ILE A 492 -0.23 -12.00 -9.82
N ARG A 493 0.29 -12.05 -8.58
CA ARG A 493 1.59 -11.44 -8.23
C ARG A 493 2.74 -12.03 -9.05
N ALA A 494 2.76 -13.34 -9.24
CA ALA A 494 3.74 -14.00 -10.10
C ALA A 494 3.61 -13.52 -11.56
N GLN A 495 2.40 -13.35 -12.09
CA GLN A 495 2.19 -12.81 -13.45
C GLN A 495 2.69 -11.37 -13.59
N PHE A 496 2.47 -10.50 -12.58
CA PHE A 496 3.02 -9.14 -12.60
C PHE A 496 4.54 -9.11 -12.47
N THR A 497 5.14 -10.03 -11.71
CA THR A 497 6.60 -10.19 -11.65
C THR A 497 7.16 -10.59 -13.01
N LEU A 498 6.51 -11.54 -13.69
CA LEU A 498 6.86 -11.95 -15.06
C LEU A 498 6.72 -10.80 -16.06
N TYR A 499 5.67 -9.99 -15.94
CA TYR A 499 5.48 -8.77 -16.73
C TYR A 499 6.63 -7.78 -16.50
N LEU A 500 7.00 -7.52 -15.24
CA LEU A 500 8.08 -6.60 -14.89
C LEU A 500 9.45 -7.10 -15.36
N HIS A 501 9.75 -8.39 -15.22
CA HIS A 501 10.96 -9.00 -15.78
C HIS A 501 11.06 -8.84 -17.30
N SER A 502 9.95 -9.03 -18.01
CA SER A 502 9.86 -8.81 -19.46
C SER A 502 10.13 -7.33 -19.82
N LEU A 503 9.53 -6.41 -19.06
CA LEU A 503 9.71 -4.97 -19.23
C LEU A 503 11.17 -4.54 -18.99
N LEU A 504 11.78 -4.99 -17.89
CA LEU A 504 13.18 -4.71 -17.53
C LEU A 504 14.15 -5.26 -18.57
N SER A 505 13.96 -6.51 -19.02
CA SER A 505 14.80 -7.14 -20.06
C SER A 505 14.71 -6.37 -21.39
N THR A 506 13.50 -5.94 -21.76
CA THR A 506 13.25 -5.13 -22.96
C THR A 506 13.92 -3.76 -22.86
N ALA A 507 13.90 -3.13 -21.68
CA ALA A 507 14.49 -1.81 -21.49
C ALA A 507 16.03 -1.79 -21.59
N ILE A 508 16.71 -2.89 -21.23
CA ILE A 508 18.18 -2.99 -21.34
C ILE A 508 18.65 -3.17 -22.78
N GLN A 509 17.84 -3.82 -23.63
CA GLN A 509 18.30 -4.23 -24.95
C GLN A 509 18.45 -3.07 -25.92
N GLN A 510 19.55 -3.12 -26.66
CA GLN A 510 19.83 -2.21 -27.77
C GLN A 510 19.10 -2.72 -29.02
N ASP A 511 18.59 -1.79 -29.83
CA ASP A 511 18.03 -2.03 -31.17
C ASP A 511 16.87 -3.04 -31.25
N ASN A 512 15.88 -2.92 -30.35
CA ASN A 512 14.72 -3.81 -30.33
C ASN A 512 13.37 -3.10 -30.33
N GLU A 513 13.11 -2.33 -31.41
CA GLU A 513 11.91 -1.49 -31.58
C GLU A 513 10.60 -2.27 -31.41
N ARG A 514 10.54 -3.52 -31.88
CA ARG A 514 9.34 -4.35 -31.79
C ARG A 514 8.99 -4.68 -30.34
N LEU A 515 9.98 -5.04 -29.51
CA LEU A 515 9.72 -5.35 -28.10
C LEU A 515 9.43 -4.09 -27.28
N LEU A 516 10.05 -2.96 -27.63
CA LEU A 516 9.69 -1.67 -27.06
C LEU A 516 8.22 -1.32 -27.35
N ALA A 517 7.73 -1.64 -28.55
CA ALA A 517 6.34 -1.41 -28.93
C ALA A 517 5.35 -2.27 -28.13
N ASP A 518 5.72 -3.48 -27.71
CA ASP A 518 4.84 -4.35 -26.90
C ASP A 518 4.52 -3.75 -25.53
N HIS A 519 5.45 -3.02 -24.90
CA HIS A 519 5.20 -2.35 -23.60
C HIS A 519 4.87 -0.85 -23.75
N GLY A 520 4.88 -0.35 -24.98
CA GLY A 520 4.66 1.05 -25.33
C GLY A 520 5.97 1.85 -25.34
N ALA A 521 6.49 2.17 -26.52
CA ALA A 521 7.77 2.85 -26.65
C ALA A 521 7.82 4.21 -25.92
N GLY A 522 6.72 4.99 -25.97
CA GLY A 522 6.59 6.24 -25.23
C GLY A 522 6.61 6.05 -23.71
N PHE A 523 5.93 5.01 -23.22
CA PHE A 523 5.98 4.62 -21.81
C PHE A 523 7.40 4.26 -21.36
N ILE A 524 8.10 3.40 -22.11
CA ILE A 524 9.46 2.99 -21.76
C ILE A 524 10.40 4.20 -21.76
N ALA A 525 10.30 5.08 -22.75
CA ALA A 525 11.10 6.31 -22.80
C ALA A 525 10.87 7.19 -21.56
N ALA A 526 9.61 7.37 -21.16
CA ALA A 526 9.24 8.11 -19.95
C ALA A 526 9.64 7.38 -18.66
N TRP A 527 9.63 6.06 -18.62
CA TRP A 527 10.06 5.29 -17.46
C TRP A 527 11.57 5.30 -17.29
N LYS A 528 12.34 5.27 -18.39
CA LYS A 528 13.82 5.29 -18.35
C LYS A 528 14.42 6.53 -17.68
N ILE A 529 13.66 7.63 -17.63
CA ILE A 529 14.09 8.88 -16.96
C ILE A 529 13.74 8.93 -15.47
N THR A 530 12.92 7.99 -14.97
CA THR A 530 12.49 7.94 -13.56
C THR A 530 13.64 7.60 -12.61
N HIS A 531 13.46 7.92 -11.33
CA HIS A 531 14.45 7.61 -10.31
C HIS A 531 14.64 6.10 -10.16
N ASN A 532 13.54 5.34 -9.99
CA ASN A 532 13.59 3.89 -9.80
C ASN A 532 14.31 3.16 -10.94
N TYR A 533 14.05 3.53 -12.20
CA TYR A 533 14.75 2.91 -13.33
C TYR A 533 16.23 3.25 -13.33
N ARG A 534 16.59 4.52 -13.10
CA ARG A 534 18.01 4.95 -13.10
C ARG A 534 18.80 4.29 -11.98
N VAL A 535 18.22 4.14 -10.80
CA VAL A 535 18.83 3.41 -9.67
C VAL A 535 19.05 1.96 -10.06
N TRP A 536 18.01 1.28 -10.56
CA TRP A 536 18.10 -0.10 -10.98
C TRP A 536 19.14 -0.30 -12.09
N TYR A 537 19.10 0.51 -13.15
CA TYR A 537 20.02 0.41 -14.30
C TYR A 537 21.48 0.68 -13.94
N SER A 538 21.74 1.42 -12.85
CA SER A 538 23.10 1.69 -12.37
C SER A 538 23.75 0.47 -11.69
N ASN A 539 22.96 -0.53 -11.31
CA ASN A 539 23.41 -1.76 -10.68
C ASN A 539 23.56 -2.89 -11.71
N LYS A 540 24.41 -3.88 -11.40
CA LYS A 540 24.51 -5.11 -12.20
C LYS A 540 23.55 -6.16 -11.65
N HIS A 541 22.75 -6.75 -12.54
CA HIS A 541 21.77 -7.78 -12.20
C HIS A 541 22.10 -9.07 -12.94
N PRO A 542 22.91 -9.98 -12.36
CA PRO A 542 23.36 -11.20 -13.06
C PRO A 542 22.19 -12.05 -13.56
N ALA A 543 21.10 -12.14 -12.80
CA ALA A 543 19.94 -12.95 -13.17
C ALA A 543 19.14 -12.39 -14.35
N MET A 544 19.28 -11.09 -14.66
CA MET A 544 18.65 -10.49 -15.84
C MET A 544 19.19 -11.05 -17.15
N THR A 545 20.42 -11.56 -17.17
CA THR A 545 21.00 -12.18 -18.39
C THR A 545 20.30 -13.49 -18.78
N ALA A 546 19.60 -14.13 -17.84
CA ALA A 546 18.85 -15.35 -18.09
C ALA A 546 17.44 -15.10 -18.64
N ILE A 547 16.94 -13.86 -18.62
CA ILE A 547 15.58 -13.51 -19.07
C ILE A 547 15.61 -13.17 -20.57
N THR A 548 15.02 -14.03 -21.39
CA THR A 548 14.80 -13.76 -22.81
C THR A 548 13.71 -12.67 -22.98
N PRO A 549 13.99 -11.60 -23.73
CA PRO A 549 13.06 -10.49 -23.96
C PRO A 549 11.86 -10.93 -24.80
N GLY A 550 10.68 -10.37 -24.55
CA GLY A 550 9.48 -10.60 -25.37
C GLY A 550 8.89 -12.01 -25.32
N SER A 551 9.40 -12.90 -24.45
CA SER A 551 9.11 -14.34 -24.56
C SER A 551 8.69 -15.02 -23.27
N VAL A 552 8.06 -14.29 -22.35
CA VAL A 552 7.60 -14.89 -21.10
C VAL A 552 6.35 -15.77 -21.31
N GLN A 553 5.54 -15.50 -22.34
CA GLN A 553 4.34 -16.31 -22.62
C GLN A 553 4.56 -17.48 -23.60
N ASN A 554 5.56 -17.43 -24.51
CA ASN A 554 5.67 -18.41 -25.62
C ASN A 554 7.01 -19.15 -25.80
N SER A 555 8.13 -18.76 -25.17
CA SER A 555 9.39 -19.53 -25.27
C SER A 555 9.47 -20.67 -24.25
N GLU A 556 10.01 -21.82 -24.64
CA GLU A 556 10.29 -22.96 -23.75
C GLU A 556 11.11 -22.58 -22.50
N ARG A 557 11.99 -21.59 -22.60
CA ARG A 557 12.82 -21.13 -21.47
C ARG A 557 12.07 -20.15 -20.56
N GLY A 558 11.22 -19.30 -21.13
CA GLY A 558 10.26 -18.47 -20.39
C GLY A 558 9.25 -19.32 -19.62
N LYS A 559 8.77 -20.42 -20.24
CA LYS A 559 7.96 -21.45 -19.58
C LYS A 559 8.71 -22.16 -18.45
N LYS A 560 10.02 -22.40 -18.55
CA LYS A 560 10.83 -22.98 -17.44
C LYS A 560 11.00 -22.05 -16.25
N ILE A 561 11.30 -20.76 -16.48
CA ILE A 561 11.41 -19.76 -15.42
C ILE A 561 10.04 -19.49 -14.79
N GLY A 562 9.01 -19.35 -15.63
CA GLY A 562 7.61 -19.35 -15.23
C GLY A 562 7.34 -20.55 -14.33
N ASN A 563 7.47 -21.77 -14.83
CA ASN A 563 7.22 -22.99 -14.07
C ASN A 563 8.01 -23.07 -12.74
N ALA A 564 9.28 -22.65 -12.69
CA ALA A 564 10.08 -22.64 -11.45
C ALA A 564 9.58 -21.61 -10.43
N MET A 565 9.23 -20.40 -10.89
CA MET A 565 8.61 -19.38 -10.06
C MET A 565 7.21 -19.82 -9.60
N MET A 566 6.47 -20.49 -10.47
CA MET A 566 5.14 -21.05 -10.20
C MET A 566 5.19 -22.21 -9.20
N THR A 567 6.20 -23.09 -9.26
CA THR A 567 6.39 -24.16 -8.26
C THR A 567 6.73 -23.61 -6.88
N THR A 568 7.57 -22.56 -6.82
CA THR A 568 7.90 -21.88 -5.57
C THR A 568 6.66 -21.20 -5.00
N SER A 569 5.93 -20.45 -5.84
CA SER A 569 4.67 -19.78 -5.44
C SER A 569 3.61 -20.78 -4.96
N ARG A 570 3.50 -21.96 -5.59
CA ARG A 570 2.57 -23.01 -5.18
C ARG A 570 2.90 -23.58 -3.80
N SER A 571 4.19 -23.73 -3.46
CA SER A 571 4.61 -24.14 -2.11
C SER A 571 4.30 -23.05 -1.08
N VAL A 572 4.46 -21.77 -1.42
CA VAL A 572 4.09 -20.64 -0.54
C VAL A 572 2.58 -20.61 -0.27
N VAL A 573 1.74 -20.91 -1.27
CA VAL A 573 0.27 -21.00 -1.10
C VAL A 573 -0.13 -22.15 -0.15
N GLN A 574 0.57 -23.28 -0.19
CA GLN A 574 0.32 -24.38 0.74
C GLN A 574 0.69 -24.01 2.17
N THR A 575 1.80 -23.29 2.36
CA THR A 575 2.22 -22.77 3.67
C THR A 575 1.28 -21.66 4.16
N SER A 576 0.89 -20.73 3.30
CA SER A 576 -0.02 -19.63 3.65
C SER A 576 -1.42 -20.14 4.03
N LYS A 577 -1.88 -21.25 3.44
CA LYS A 577 -3.09 -21.95 3.86
C LYS A 577 -2.98 -22.51 5.28
N ALA A 578 -1.85 -23.09 5.67
CA ALA A 578 -1.66 -23.60 7.03
C ALA A 578 -1.67 -22.46 8.07
N VAL A 579 -1.02 -21.33 7.75
CA VAL A 579 -1.04 -20.12 8.60
C VAL A 579 -2.45 -19.51 8.62
N GLY A 580 -3.10 -19.36 7.46
CA GLY A 580 -4.45 -18.82 7.33
C GLY A 580 -5.53 -19.68 8.01
N GLN A 581 -5.36 -21.00 8.07
CA GLN A 581 -6.25 -21.89 8.83
C GLN A 581 -6.02 -21.75 10.35
N SER A 582 -4.78 -21.50 10.80
CA SER A 582 -4.49 -21.26 12.21
C SER A 582 -5.04 -19.92 12.71
N VAL A 583 -5.09 -18.89 11.86
CA VAL A 583 -5.65 -17.57 12.18
C VAL A 583 -7.16 -17.52 11.92
N GLY A 584 -7.64 -18.15 10.85
CA GLY A 584 -9.04 -18.14 10.40
C GLY A 584 -9.95 -19.15 11.12
N GLY A 585 -9.43 -20.29 11.58
CA GLY A 585 -10.19 -21.26 12.39
C GLY A 585 -10.58 -20.74 13.78
N ALA A 586 -9.89 -19.70 14.27
CA ALA A 586 -10.24 -19.01 15.51
C ALA A 586 -11.37 -17.98 15.35
N LEU A 587 -11.64 -17.51 14.13
CA LEU A 587 -12.58 -16.41 13.86
C LEU A 587 -14.05 -16.87 13.77
N THR A 588 -14.33 -18.13 13.47
CA THR A 588 -15.72 -18.64 13.32
C THR A 588 -16.33 -19.23 14.60
N SER A 589 -15.57 -19.30 15.72
CA SER A 589 -16.03 -19.83 17.01
C SER A 589 -15.95 -18.79 18.15
N ALA A 590 -16.29 -17.54 17.86
CA ALA A 590 -16.16 -16.43 18.80
C ALA A 590 -17.41 -16.22 19.68
N LYS A 591 -17.65 -17.14 20.61
CA LYS A 591 -18.32 -16.86 21.91
C LYS A 591 -17.78 -17.74 23.04
N SER A 592 -17.39 -18.98 22.73
CA SER A 592 -16.81 -19.92 23.71
C SER A 592 -15.28 -19.82 23.81
N ALA A 593 -14.59 -19.41 22.74
CA ALA A 593 -13.12 -19.33 22.71
C ALA A 593 -12.54 -18.13 23.49
N MET A 594 -13.31 -17.04 23.66
CA MET A 594 -12.81 -15.83 24.33
C MET A 594 -12.48 -16.08 25.81
N SER A 595 -13.28 -16.84 26.56
CA SER A 595 -12.99 -17.13 27.98
C SER A 595 -11.75 -18.03 28.17
N SER A 596 -11.47 -18.93 27.22
CA SER A 596 -10.30 -19.82 27.22
C SER A 596 -9.00 -19.06 26.85
N TRP A 597 -9.10 -18.15 25.89
CA TRP A 597 -7.95 -17.35 25.47
C TRP A 597 -7.56 -16.29 26.51
N PHE A 598 -8.54 -15.63 27.13
CA PHE A 598 -8.31 -14.70 28.25
C PHE A 598 -7.74 -15.41 29.50
N SER A 599 -8.10 -16.66 29.76
CA SER A 599 -7.51 -17.44 30.87
C SER A 599 -6.07 -17.89 30.60
N THR A 600 -5.66 -17.96 29.33
CA THR A 600 -4.26 -18.21 28.94
C THR A 600 -3.38 -16.95 29.10
N LEU A 601 -3.99 -15.76 28.98
CA LEU A 601 -3.34 -14.46 29.19
C LEU A 601 -3.09 -14.14 30.68
N ALA A 602 -3.90 -14.71 31.58
CA ALA A 602 -3.88 -14.42 33.02
C ALA A 602 -2.97 -15.34 33.86
N GLN A 603 -2.21 -16.26 33.26
CA GLN A 603 -1.28 -17.11 34.00
C GLN A 603 0.07 -16.40 34.23
N PRO A 604 0.54 -16.25 35.48
CA PRO A 604 1.88 -15.74 35.73
C PRO A 604 2.92 -16.73 35.20
N VAL A 605 3.94 -16.20 34.52
CA VAL A 605 5.13 -16.94 34.08
C VAL A 605 5.76 -17.58 35.32
N ALA A 606 5.80 -18.92 35.37
CA ALA A 606 6.47 -19.64 36.44
C ALA A 606 7.98 -19.39 36.35
N GLU A 607 8.59 -18.92 37.44
CA GLU A 607 10.04 -18.82 37.58
C GLU A 607 10.68 -20.23 37.48
N PRO A 608 11.85 -20.36 36.85
CA PRO A 608 12.60 -21.61 36.86
C PRO A 608 13.10 -21.91 38.29
N PRO A 609 13.17 -23.19 38.70
CA PRO A 609 13.62 -23.55 40.04
C PRO A 609 15.11 -23.22 40.22
N PRO A 610 15.58 -22.97 41.46
CA PRO A 610 16.97 -22.63 41.71
C PRO A 610 17.88 -23.83 41.46
N ASP A 611 19.00 -23.57 40.78
CA ASP A 611 20.06 -24.54 40.50
C ASP A 611 20.60 -25.19 41.79
N CYS A 612 20.59 -26.52 41.83
CA CYS A 612 21.40 -27.30 42.78
C CYS A 612 22.89 -27.23 42.35
N PRO A 613 23.84 -27.12 43.30
CA PRO A 613 25.25 -26.94 42.97
C PRO A 613 25.91 -28.23 42.46
N GLU A 614 26.82 -28.08 41.49
CA GLU A 614 27.67 -29.14 40.94
C GLU A 614 28.53 -29.84 42.02
N PRO A 615 28.81 -31.15 41.89
CA PRO A 615 29.71 -31.85 42.80
C PRO A 615 31.18 -31.55 42.48
N ALA A 616 31.95 -31.32 43.55
CA ALA A 616 33.39 -31.12 43.51
C ALA A 616 34.14 -32.33 42.92
N ALA A 617 35.17 -32.03 42.13
CA ALA A 617 36.09 -33.00 41.56
C ALA A 617 36.88 -33.77 42.65
N GLU A 618 36.72 -35.09 42.70
CA GLU A 618 37.68 -35.99 43.37
C GLU A 618 38.88 -36.22 42.44
N VAL A 619 40.04 -35.66 42.82
CA VAL A 619 41.35 -36.18 42.42
C VAL A 619 41.62 -37.41 43.30
N LYS A 620 41.80 -38.59 42.70
CA LYS A 620 42.41 -39.74 43.38
C LYS A 620 43.78 -40.04 42.77
N PRO A 621 44.75 -40.46 43.61
CA PRO A 621 46.08 -40.86 43.15
C PRO A 621 46.05 -42.17 42.35
#